data_AF-A0A497JLZ4-F1
#
_entry.id   AF-A0A497JLZ4-F1
#
_cell.length_a   1.000
_cell.length_b   1.000
_cell.length_c   1.000
_cell.angle_alpha   90.00
_cell.angle_beta   90.00
_cell.angle_gamma   90.00
#
_symmetry.space_group_name_H-M   'P 1'
#
loop_
_entity.id
_entity.type
_entity.pdbx_description
1 polymer ?
#
loop_
_entity_poly.entity_id
_entity_poly.type
_entity_poly.pdbx_seq_one_letter_code
_entity_poly.pdbx_strand_id
1 'polypeptide(L)'
;MTEEKFEAKTIYLTPVAASLVVAFLCGFLIVYSETSLETITPLPDTEFGALINASLFVTLIALGATFIYLAMRRFGISFVNFLTGFAFTAAVFLMSAFYLDILFYILDFQYSSLEIAVLAALITFFADYAVFLRKKESSGLSLICVGGALGAF
;
A
#
# COMPACT_ATOMS: atom_id res chain seq x y z
N MET A 1 -33.86 20.06 -8.86
CA MET A 1 -32.63 19.47 -8.30
C MET A 1 -31.51 20.44 -8.60
N THR A 2 -31.11 21.24 -7.62
CA THR A 2 -29.95 22.13 -7.73
C THR A 2 -28.70 21.25 -7.63
N GLU A 3 -27.90 21.22 -8.69
CA GLU A 3 -26.57 20.61 -8.65
C GLU A 3 -25.73 21.36 -7.60
N GLU A 4 -25.36 20.69 -6.51
CA GLU A 4 -24.36 21.20 -5.59
C GLU A 4 -23.04 21.31 -6.36
N LYS A 5 -22.58 22.54 -6.62
CA LYS A 5 -21.25 22.78 -7.17
C LYS A 5 -20.22 22.25 -6.18
N PHE A 6 -19.38 21.32 -6.63
CA PHE A 6 -18.24 20.84 -5.86
C PHE A 6 -17.24 22.00 -5.66
N GLU A 7 -17.25 22.60 -4.47
CA GLU A 7 -16.24 23.56 -4.06
C GLU A 7 -15.04 22.80 -3.51
N ALA A 8 -13.94 22.78 -4.27
CA ALA A 8 -12.69 22.18 -3.83
C ALA A 8 -12.11 22.98 -2.65
N LYS A 9 -12.38 22.51 -1.43
CA LYS A 9 -11.83 23.08 -0.19
C LYS A 9 -10.50 22.40 0.13
N THR A 10 -9.55 23.17 0.67
CA THR A 10 -8.21 22.68 1.06
C THR A 10 -8.27 21.49 2.04
N ILE A 11 -9.35 21.35 2.81
CA ILE A 11 -9.55 20.23 3.73
C ILE A 11 -9.58 18.86 3.04
N TYR A 12 -9.87 18.81 1.74
CA TYR A 12 -9.82 17.55 0.97
C TYR A 12 -8.37 17.08 0.68
N LEU A 13 -7.36 17.94 0.88
CA LEU A 13 -5.94 17.58 0.77
C LEU A 13 -5.39 16.92 2.04
N THR A 14 -6.08 17.05 3.18
CA THR A 14 -5.65 16.49 4.46
C THR A 14 -5.28 15.00 4.40
N PRO A 15 -6.08 14.09 3.80
CA PRO A 15 -5.68 12.68 3.71
C PRO A 15 -4.44 12.45 2.83
N VAL A 16 -4.26 13.24 1.77
CA VAL A 16 -3.08 13.16 0.90
C VAL A 16 -1.83 13.61 1.66
N ALA A 17 -1.91 14.73 2.37
CA ALA A 17 -0.82 15.23 3.20
C ALA A 17 -0.45 14.24 4.31
N ALA A 18 -1.44 13.65 4.99
CA ALA A 18 -1.22 12.63 6.00
C ALA A 18 -0.54 11.38 5.41
N SER A 19 -0.96 10.94 4.22
CA SER A 19 -0.35 9.82 3.52
C SER A 19 1.11 10.10 3.13
N LEU A 20 1.43 11.33 2.73
CA LEU A 20 2.81 11.74 2.45
C LEU A 20 3.68 11.74 3.70
N VAL A 21 3.15 12.16 4.86
CA VAL A 21 3.88 12.07 6.13
C VAL A 21 4.19 10.61 6.48
N VAL A 22 3.24 9.70 6.28
CA VAL A 22 3.47 8.26 6.48
C VAL A 22 4.55 7.76 5.51
N ALA A 23 4.45 8.11 4.21
CA ALA A 23 5.46 7.72 3.22
C ALA A 23 6.86 8.22 3.60
N PHE A 24 6.96 9.46 4.07
CA PHE A 24 8.22 10.05 4.54
C PHE A 24 8.80 9.27 5.74
N LEU A 25 7.98 8.92 6.73
CA LEU A 25 8.41 8.14 7.89
C LEU A 25 8.86 6.73 7.48
N CYS A 26 8.12 6.08 6.58
CA CYS A 26 8.48 4.79 6.01
C CYS A 26 9.79 4.84 5.22
N GLY A 27 9.97 5.86 4.38
CA GLY A 27 11.22 6.10 3.65
C GLY A 27 12.40 6.37 4.59
N PHE A 28 12.17 7.12 5.67
CA PHE A 28 13.19 7.35 6.69
C PHE A 28 13.63 6.05 7.38
N LEU A 29 12.70 5.15 7.71
CA LEU A 29 13.03 3.84 8.27
C LEU A 29 13.90 3.01 7.32
N ILE A 30 13.56 2.98 6.03
CA ILE A 30 14.32 2.25 5.00
C ILE A 30 15.74 2.79 4.84
N VAL A 31 15.90 4.11 4.81
CA VAL A 31 17.24 4.73 4.72
C VAL A 31 18.05 4.47 5.97
N TYR A 32 17.42 4.54 7.15
CA TYR A 32 18.10 4.38 8.43
C TYR A 32 18.54 2.93 8.70
N SER A 33 17.82 1.93 8.19
CA SER A 33 18.21 0.52 8.38
C SER A 33 19.44 0.10 7.58
N GLU A 34 19.98 0.95 6.68
CA GLU A 34 21.08 0.61 5.76
C GLU A 34 20.85 -0.71 4.99
N THR A 35 19.58 -1.14 4.91
CA THR A 35 19.21 -2.39 4.25
C THR A 35 19.55 -2.25 2.78
N SER A 36 20.37 -3.17 2.26
CA SER A 36 20.64 -3.26 0.83
C SER A 36 19.34 -3.60 0.13
N LEU A 37 18.67 -2.59 -0.40
CA LEU A 37 17.51 -2.79 -1.26
C LEU A 37 18.02 -3.49 -2.52
N GLU A 38 17.58 -4.73 -2.73
CA GLU A 38 17.75 -5.36 -4.04
C GLU A 38 17.04 -4.50 -5.08
N THR A 39 17.65 -4.39 -6.26
CA THR A 39 17.08 -3.65 -7.37
C THR A 39 15.74 -4.27 -7.75
N ILE A 40 14.66 -3.62 -7.33
CA ILE A 40 13.28 -4.05 -7.58
C ILE A 40 12.88 -3.86 -9.05
N THR A 41 13.63 -3.05 -9.80
CA THR A 41 13.42 -2.85 -11.23
C THR A 41 14.18 -3.87 -12.06
N PRO A 42 13.54 -4.43 -13.11
CA PRO A 42 14.15 -5.47 -13.93
C PRO A 42 15.33 -4.97 -14.78
N LEU A 43 15.34 -3.69 -15.15
CA LEU A 43 16.45 -3.08 -15.89
C LEU A 43 17.30 -2.16 -14.99
N PRO A 44 18.61 -2.03 -15.29
CA PRO A 44 19.52 -1.15 -14.54
C PRO A 44 19.16 0.33 -14.71
N ASP A 45 19.55 1.15 -13.73
CA ASP A 45 19.31 2.59 -13.66
C ASP A 45 20.17 3.38 -14.65
N THR A 46 19.84 3.21 -15.93
CA THR A 46 20.34 4.00 -17.06
C THR A 46 19.18 4.81 -17.63
N GLU A 47 19.42 5.91 -18.37
CA GLU A 47 18.34 6.73 -18.95
C GLU A 47 17.33 5.88 -19.76
N PHE A 48 17.84 4.92 -20.54
CA PHE A 48 17.01 4.01 -21.32
C PHE A 48 16.36 2.92 -20.47
N GLY A 49 17.06 2.40 -19.45
CA GLY A 49 16.51 1.41 -18.51
C GLY A 49 15.35 1.99 -17.69
N ALA A 50 15.47 3.22 -17.19
CA ALA A 50 14.43 3.92 -16.46
C ALA A 50 13.16 4.12 -17.32
N LEU A 51 13.32 4.50 -18.58
CA LEU A 51 12.19 4.64 -19.51
C LEU A 51 11.47 3.32 -19.75
N ILE A 52 12.20 2.21 -19.89
CA ILE A 52 11.61 0.87 -20.03
C ILE A 52 10.92 0.43 -18.74
N ASN A 53 11.54 0.62 -17.58
CA ASN A 53 10.95 0.28 -16.28
C ASN A 53 9.62 1.03 -16.07
N ALA A 54 9.58 2.33 -16.39
CA ALA A 54 8.36 3.14 -16.34
C ALA A 54 7.30 2.62 -17.33
N SER A 55 7.68 2.29 -18.56
CA SER A 55 6.77 1.72 -19.56
C SER A 55 6.19 0.38 -19.13
N LEU A 56 7.01 -0.50 -18.56
CA LEU A 56 6.58 -1.79 -18.00
C LEU A 56 5.60 -1.60 -16.84
N PHE A 57 5.89 -0.68 -15.93
CA PHE A 57 5.01 -0.37 -14.80
C PHE A 57 3.64 0.13 -15.28
N VAL A 58 3.61 1.09 -16.22
CA VAL A 58 2.36 1.60 -16.81
C VAL A 58 1.60 0.47 -17.53
N THR A 59 2.31 -0.39 -18.26
CA THR A 59 1.71 -1.54 -18.96
C THR A 59 1.08 -2.52 -17.97
N LEU A 60 1.75 -2.83 -16.86
CA LEU A 60 1.22 -3.71 -15.81
C LEU A 60 -0.04 -3.12 -15.16
N ILE A 61 -0.05 -1.82 -14.87
CA ILE A 61 -1.24 -1.14 -14.34
C ILE A 61 -2.40 -1.22 -15.35
N ALA A 62 -2.14 -0.94 -16.63
CA ALA A 62 -3.16 -1.00 -17.67
C ALA A 62 -3.75 -2.41 -17.84
N LEU A 63 -2.90 -3.44 -17.78
CA LEU A 63 -3.33 -4.84 -17.80
C LEU A 63 -4.16 -5.18 -16.55
N GLY A 64 -3.73 -4.74 -15.36
CA GLY A 64 -4.47 -4.93 -14.11
C GLY A 64 -5.85 -4.28 -14.15
N ALA A 65 -5.94 -3.04 -14.62
CA ALA A 65 -7.21 -2.33 -14.77
C ALA A 65 -8.14 -3.04 -15.78
N THR A 66 -7.58 -3.51 -16.90
CA THR A 66 -8.31 -4.28 -17.91
C THR A 66 -8.82 -5.60 -17.33
N PHE A 67 -7.98 -6.28 -16.54
CA PHE A 67 -8.36 -7.52 -15.86
C PHE A 67 -9.50 -7.28 -14.87
N ILE A 68 -9.45 -6.23 -14.04
CA ILE A 68 -10.53 -5.88 -13.11
C ILE A 68 -11.82 -5.57 -13.89
N TYR A 69 -11.74 -4.82 -14.99
CA TYR A 69 -12.91 -4.53 -15.83
C TYR A 69 -13.53 -5.82 -16.40
N LEU A 70 -12.72 -6.71 -16.94
CA LEU A 70 -13.17 -8.00 -17.46
C LEU A 70 -13.74 -8.89 -16.35
N ALA A 71 -13.10 -8.91 -15.18
CA ALA A 71 -13.55 -9.67 -14.03
C ALA A 71 -14.90 -9.17 -13.52
N MET A 72 -15.09 -7.85 -13.44
CA MET A 72 -16.36 -7.23 -13.09
C MET A 72 -17.45 -7.62 -14.09
N ARG A 73 -17.13 -7.59 -15.40
CA ARG A 73 -18.09 -7.92 -16.46
C ARG A 73 -18.46 -9.42 -16.48
N ARG A 74 -17.52 -10.30 -16.16
CA ARG A 74 -17.70 -11.77 -16.30
C ARG A 74 -18.13 -12.46 -15.01
N PHE A 75 -17.60 -12.04 -13.87
CA PHE A 75 -17.81 -12.69 -12.56
C PHE A 75 -18.63 -11.82 -11.59
N GLY A 76 -18.91 -10.57 -11.97
CA GLY A 76 -19.72 -9.65 -11.18
C GLY A 76 -18.95 -8.93 -10.07
N ILE A 77 -19.64 -8.01 -9.40
CA ILE A 77 -19.04 -7.13 -8.39
C ILE A 77 -18.57 -7.88 -7.14
N SER A 78 -19.19 -9.01 -6.81
CA SER A 78 -18.81 -9.81 -5.64
C SER A 78 -17.40 -10.39 -5.79
N PHE A 79 -17.04 -10.82 -7.00
CA PHE A 79 -15.71 -11.36 -7.27
C PHE A 79 -14.64 -10.26 -7.20
N VAL A 80 -14.93 -9.07 -7.74
CA VAL A 80 -14.04 -7.92 -7.64
C VAL A 80 -13.85 -7.51 -6.19
N ASN A 81 -14.91 -7.45 -5.39
CA ASN A 81 -14.81 -7.14 -3.96
C ASN A 81 -13.94 -8.17 -3.21
N PHE A 82 -14.09 -9.45 -3.52
CA PHE A 82 -13.22 -10.50 -2.95
C PHE A 82 -11.75 -10.29 -3.36
N LEU A 83 -11.50 -10.02 -4.64
CA LEU A 83 -10.14 -9.78 -5.15
C LEU A 83 -9.50 -8.54 -4.51
N THR A 84 -10.24 -7.43 -4.41
CA THR A 84 -9.78 -6.21 -3.76
C THR A 84 -9.53 -6.44 -2.27
N GLY A 85 -10.39 -7.20 -1.60
CA GLY A 85 -10.19 -7.61 -0.21
C GLY A 85 -8.89 -8.39 -0.03
N PHE A 86 -8.70 -9.44 -0.84
CA PHE A 86 -7.48 -10.25 -0.81
C PHE A 86 -6.22 -9.42 -1.11
N ALA A 87 -6.26 -8.56 -2.13
CA ALA A 87 -5.13 -7.69 -2.48
C ALA A 87 -4.79 -6.72 -1.35
N PHE A 88 -5.80 -6.14 -0.70
CA PHE A 88 -5.61 -5.26 0.46
C PHE A 88 -5.00 -6.03 1.65
N THR A 89 -5.57 -7.18 2.03
CA THR A 89 -5.04 -8.04 3.09
C THR A 89 -3.57 -8.42 2.84
N ALA A 90 -3.25 -8.84 1.61
CA ALA A 90 -1.89 -9.20 1.22
C ALA A 90 -0.93 -8.00 1.28
N ALA A 91 -1.35 -6.82 0.80
CA ALA A 91 -0.55 -5.61 0.88
C ALA A 91 -0.26 -5.21 2.33
N VAL A 92 -1.27 -5.21 3.21
CA VAL A 92 -1.07 -4.88 4.63
C VAL A 92 -0.15 -5.90 5.30
N PHE A 93 -0.34 -7.20 5.03
CA PHE A 93 0.51 -8.24 5.62
C PHE A 93 1.97 -8.12 5.19
N LEU A 94 2.24 -7.98 3.88
CA LEU A 94 3.59 -7.86 3.36
C LEU A 94 4.27 -6.58 3.85
N MET A 95 3.56 -5.45 3.82
CA MET A 95 4.11 -4.17 4.29
C MET A 95 4.36 -4.17 5.79
N SER A 96 3.43 -4.69 6.60
CA SER A 96 3.64 -4.78 8.04
C SER A 96 4.79 -5.71 8.40
N ALA A 97 4.92 -6.86 7.74
CA ALA A 97 6.06 -7.75 7.93
C ALA A 97 7.38 -7.05 7.59
N PHE A 98 7.45 -6.38 6.44
CA PHE A 98 8.64 -5.65 6.00
C PHE A 98 9.04 -4.52 6.95
N TYR A 99 8.10 -3.65 7.34
CA TYR A 99 8.41 -2.54 8.24
C TYR A 99 8.68 -2.99 9.68
N LEU A 100 8.08 -4.09 10.15
CA LEU A 100 8.41 -4.68 11.45
C LEU A 100 9.82 -5.27 11.46
N ASP A 101 10.22 -5.94 10.38
CA ASP A 101 11.58 -6.47 10.23
C ASP A 101 12.61 -5.33 10.29
N ILE A 102 12.41 -4.28 9.50
CA ILE A 102 13.24 -3.06 9.55
C ILE A 102 13.26 -2.45 10.96
N LEU A 103 12.09 -2.30 11.59
CA LEU A 103 11.98 -1.66 12.91
C LEU A 103 12.73 -2.46 13.97
N PHE A 104 12.59 -3.78 13.98
CA PHE A 104 13.26 -4.63 14.96
C PHE A 104 14.76 -4.73 14.71
N TYR A 105 15.19 -4.72 13.44
CA TYR A 105 16.60 -4.60 13.07
C TYR A 105 17.21 -3.30 13.63
N ILE A 106 16.54 -2.16 13.44
CA ILE A 106 16.99 -0.85 13.95
C ILE A 106 17.10 -0.83 15.48
N LEU A 107 16.18 -1.51 16.17
CA LEU A 107 16.13 -1.55 17.63
C LEU A 107 17.06 -2.60 18.26
N ASP A 108 17.81 -3.35 17.44
CA ASP A 108 18.68 -4.46 17.87
C ASP A 108 17.93 -5.49 18.74
N PHE A 109 16.65 -5.72 18.43
CA PHE A 109 15.86 -6.75 19.10
C PHE A 109 16.19 -8.12 18.53
N GLN A 110 16.32 -9.12 19.40
CA GLN A 110 16.31 -10.51 18.96
C GLN A 110 14.87 -10.94 18.71
N TYR A 111 14.56 -11.28 17.47
CA TYR A 111 13.23 -11.75 17.07
C TYR A 111 13.35 -12.99 16.19
N SER A 112 12.26 -13.76 16.14
CA SER A 112 12.09 -14.84 15.18
C SER A 112 11.19 -14.41 14.03
N SER A 113 11.36 -15.04 12.86
CA SER A 113 10.46 -14.80 11.71
C SER A 113 8.99 -15.11 12.03
N LEU A 114 8.75 -16.01 12.98
CA LEU A 114 7.40 -16.35 13.45
C LEU A 114 6.78 -15.19 14.24
N GLU A 115 7.54 -14.51 15.09
CA GLU A 115 7.06 -13.35 15.83
C GLU A 115 6.67 -12.21 14.88
N ILE A 116 7.48 -11.92 13.86
CA ILE A 116 7.13 -10.95 12.82
C ILE A 116 5.84 -11.36 12.11
N ALA A 117 5.73 -12.62 11.70
CA ALA A 117 4.53 -13.11 11.00
C ALA A 117 3.27 -12.99 11.88
N VAL A 118 3.37 -13.26 13.18
CA VAL A 118 2.25 -13.12 14.13
C VAL A 118 1.87 -11.64 14.32
N LEU A 119 2.84 -10.75 14.51
CA LEU A 119 2.56 -9.31 14.63
C LEU A 119 1.98 -8.73 13.32
N ALA A 120 2.54 -9.11 12.17
CA ALA A 120 2.04 -8.72 10.86
C ALA A 120 0.59 -9.20 10.67
N ALA A 121 0.30 -10.46 11.00
CA ALA A 121 -1.06 -11.00 10.94
C ALA A 121 -2.04 -10.25 11.87
N LEU A 122 -1.60 -9.86 13.08
CA LEU A 122 -2.40 -9.05 13.99
C LEU A 122 -2.69 -7.65 13.40
N ILE A 123 -1.67 -6.98 12.84
CA ILE A 123 -1.84 -5.67 12.18
C ILE A 123 -2.82 -5.79 11.01
N THR A 124 -2.64 -6.80 10.15
CA THR A 124 -3.54 -7.09 9.03
C THR A 124 -4.96 -7.33 9.50
N PHE A 125 -5.16 -8.13 10.55
CA PHE A 125 -6.49 -8.36 11.11
C PHE A 125 -7.16 -7.05 11.56
N PHE A 126 -6.45 -6.18 12.27
CA PHE A 126 -6.99 -4.89 12.70
C PHE A 126 -7.27 -3.95 11.52
N ALA A 127 -6.42 -3.93 10.50
CA ALA A 127 -6.63 -3.14 9.29
C ALA A 127 -7.86 -3.61 8.50
N ASP A 128 -7.97 -4.92 8.25
CA ASP A 128 -9.11 -5.53 7.57
C ASP A 128 -10.40 -5.30 8.36
N TYR A 129 -10.34 -5.43 9.69
CA TYR A 129 -11.47 -5.11 10.57
C TYR A 129 -11.88 -3.63 10.45
N ALA A 130 -10.92 -2.70 10.47
CA ALA A 130 -11.17 -1.27 10.36
C ALA A 130 -11.77 -0.89 9.01
N VAL A 131 -11.35 -1.54 7.91
CA VAL A 131 -11.77 -1.23 6.55
C VAL A 131 -13.08 -1.93 6.16
N PHE A 132 -13.21 -3.23 6.42
CA PHE A 132 -14.36 -4.02 5.95
C PHE A 132 -15.51 -4.11 6.97
N LEU A 133 -15.24 -4.03 8.27
CA LEU A 133 -16.28 -4.12 9.30
C LEU A 133 -16.72 -2.77 9.88
N ARG A 134 -15.81 -1.77 10.02
CA ARG A 134 -16.15 -0.43 10.55
C ARG A 134 -16.34 0.62 9.43
N LYS A 135 -17.57 0.72 8.92
CA LYS A 135 -17.94 1.54 7.75
C LYS A 135 -17.82 3.09 7.83
N LYS A 136 -17.41 3.73 8.94
CA LYS A 136 -17.68 5.18 9.08
C LYS A 136 -16.52 6.15 9.37
N GLU A 137 -15.41 5.78 10.02
CA GLU A 137 -14.31 6.74 10.27
C GLU A 137 -12.90 6.13 10.32
N SER A 138 -12.72 4.94 10.91
CA SER A 138 -11.39 4.32 11.07
C SER A 138 -10.81 3.75 9.76
N SER A 139 -11.63 3.49 8.76
CA SER A 139 -11.18 3.01 7.45
C SER A 139 -10.24 4.00 6.77
N GLY A 140 -10.46 5.31 6.97
CA GLY A 140 -9.62 6.36 6.41
C GLY A 140 -8.18 6.31 6.91
N LEU A 141 -7.97 6.04 8.20
CA LEU A 141 -6.63 5.93 8.78
C LEU A 141 -5.86 4.73 8.22
N SER A 142 -6.48 3.55 8.18
CA SER A 142 -5.85 2.35 7.60
C SER A 142 -5.51 2.57 6.12
N LEU A 143 -6.41 3.19 5.35
CA LEU A 143 -6.15 3.55 3.95
C LEU A 143 -4.99 4.55 3.80
N ILE A 144 -4.92 5.57 4.65
CA ILE A 144 -3.82 6.55 4.67
C ILE A 144 -2.49 5.87 5.00
N CYS A 145 -2.47 5.00 6.03
CA CYS A 145 -1.25 4.30 6.43
C CYS A 145 -0.76 3.34 5.34
N VAL A 146 -1.66 2.54 4.77
CA VAL A 146 -1.32 1.59 3.70
C VAL A 146 -0.91 2.32 2.42
N GLY A 147 -1.61 3.39 2.05
CA GLY A 147 -1.26 4.23 0.91
C GLY A 147 0.10 4.91 1.06
N GLY A 148 0.41 5.44 2.25
CA GLY A 148 1.71 6.02 2.55
C GLY A 148 2.84 4.99 2.56
N ALA A 149 2.62 3.83 3.18
CA ALA A 149 3.57 2.72 3.19
C ALA A 149 3.90 2.24 1.77
N LEU A 150 2.89 2.06 0.91
CA LEU A 150 3.09 1.69 -0.48
C LEU A 150 3.79 2.79 -1.30
N GLY A 151 3.48 4.06 -1.02
CA GLY A 151 4.07 5.21 -1.72
C GLY A 151 5.48 5.59 -1.27
N ALA A 152 6.07 4.88 -0.31
CA ALA A 152 7.46 5.06 0.08
C ALA A 152 8.46 4.39 -0.89
N PHE A 153 7.96 3.56 -1.82
CA PHE A 153 8.70 2.90 -2.89
C PHE A 153 8.44 3.60 -4.24
#